data_AF-A0A1S8Y257-F1
#
_entry.id   AF-A0A1S8Y257-F1
#
_cell.length_a   1.000
_cell.length_b   1.000
_cell.length_c   1.000
_cell.angle_alpha   90.00
_cell.angle_beta   90.00
_cell.angle_gamma   90.00
#
_symmetry.space_group_name_H-M   'P 1'
#
loop_
_entity.id
_entity.type
_entity.pdbx_description
1 polymer ?
#
loop_
_entity_poly.entity_id
_entity_poly.type
_entity_poly.pdbx_seq_one_letter_code
_entity_poly.pdbx_strand_id
1 'polypeptide(L)'
;MAIEYRLTLAGDMPLERVAELVTPEGFEESALPGYPRLLGADLQDTSGYTVSIYGGSDGYFDAEDDDGTQWEWEPDRHVNLVFHMPKDDPSGRSVPDMVRAVARVLAGRPEDAALVLNGNWLLLTRIAGILHRHRHAWWDNYGINDIFL
;
A
#
# COMPACT_ATOMS: atom_id res chain seq x y z
N MET A 1 -15.77 10.59 1.40
CA MET A 1 -14.41 10.42 0.84
C MET A 1 -13.72 9.38 1.67
N ALA A 2 -13.68 8.12 1.24
CA ALA A 2 -12.86 7.11 1.90
C ALA A 2 -11.39 7.57 1.97
N ILE A 3 -10.64 7.07 2.96
CA ILE A 3 -9.19 7.27 3.02
C ILE A 3 -8.57 6.15 2.19
N GLU A 4 -7.67 6.50 1.29
CA GLU A 4 -6.96 5.56 0.43
C GLU A 4 -5.47 5.55 0.77
N TYR A 5 -4.91 4.37 0.94
CA TYR A 5 -3.46 4.16 0.98
C TYR A 5 -3.08 3.25 -0.18
N ARG A 6 -2.11 3.67 -0.99
CA ARG A 6 -1.59 2.86 -2.10
C ARG A 6 -0.14 2.52 -1.84
N LEU A 7 0.15 1.22 -1.75
CA LEU A 7 1.50 0.69 -1.84
C LEU A 7 1.77 0.26 -3.28
N THR A 8 2.74 0.88 -3.93
CA THR A 8 3.23 0.47 -5.25
C THR A 8 4.53 -0.30 -5.08
N LEU A 9 4.66 -1.44 -5.75
CA LEU A 9 5.90 -2.23 -5.85
C LEU A 9 6.37 -2.22 -7.31
N ALA A 10 7.64 -1.91 -7.56
CA ALA A 10 8.21 -1.95 -8.93
C ALA A 10 8.56 -3.39 -9.33
N GLY A 11 7.97 -3.84 -10.44
CA GLY A 11 8.25 -5.14 -11.04
C GLY A 11 7.00 -5.90 -11.47
N ASP A 12 7.22 -7.16 -11.87
CA ASP A 12 6.20 -8.06 -12.39
C ASP A 12 6.07 -9.31 -11.51
N MET A 13 5.69 -9.10 -10.26
CA MET A 13 5.50 -10.17 -9.30
C MET A 13 4.09 -10.79 -9.44
N PRO A 14 3.95 -12.12 -9.21
CA PRO A 14 2.63 -12.73 -9.19
C PRO A 14 1.75 -12.12 -8.10
N LEU A 15 0.53 -11.69 -8.48
CA LEU A 15 -0.39 -11.01 -7.57
C LEU A 15 -0.74 -11.87 -6.34
N GLU A 16 -0.84 -13.19 -6.53
CA GLU A 16 -1.15 -14.16 -5.47
C GLU A 16 -0.07 -14.19 -4.40
N ARG A 17 1.20 -14.07 -4.80
CA ARG A 17 2.33 -14.08 -3.85
C ARG A 17 2.42 -12.80 -3.05
N VAL A 18 1.92 -11.69 -3.60
CA VAL A 18 1.74 -10.42 -2.88
C VAL A 18 0.54 -10.51 -1.95
N ALA A 19 -0.59 -11.03 -2.44
CA ALA A 19 -1.82 -11.26 -1.69
C ALA A 19 -1.59 -12.09 -0.42
N GLU A 20 -0.88 -13.22 -0.52
CA GLU A 20 -0.55 -14.09 0.61
C GLU A 20 0.16 -13.36 1.77
N LEU A 21 0.92 -12.29 1.48
CA LEU A 21 1.62 -11.49 2.49
C LEU A 21 0.69 -10.49 3.22
N VAL A 22 -0.38 -10.06 2.54
CA VAL A 22 -1.36 -9.09 3.08
C VAL A 22 -2.37 -9.80 3.99
N THR A 23 -3.01 -10.86 3.49
CA THR A 23 -3.88 -11.72 4.30
C THR A 23 -3.71 -13.19 3.93
N PRO A 24 -3.39 -14.06 4.92
CA PRO A 24 -3.38 -15.51 4.72
C PRO A 24 -4.77 -16.10 4.48
N GLU A 25 -5.83 -15.38 4.85
CA GLU A 25 -7.23 -15.85 4.78
C GLU A 25 -7.74 -15.89 3.32
N GLY A 26 -6.99 -15.31 2.39
CA GLY A 26 -7.22 -15.40 0.96
C GLY A 26 -7.77 -14.13 0.33
N PHE A 27 -7.73 -14.10 -0.99
CA PHE A 27 -8.28 -13.04 -1.82
C PHE A 27 -9.28 -13.64 -2.81
N GLU A 28 -10.31 -12.89 -3.13
CA GLU A 28 -11.22 -13.19 -4.23
C GLU A 28 -10.70 -12.54 -5.51
N GLU A 29 -10.67 -13.31 -6.60
CA GLU A 29 -10.34 -12.77 -7.91
C GLU A 29 -11.60 -12.14 -8.52
N SER A 30 -11.46 -10.90 -9.02
CA SER A 30 -12.54 -10.26 -9.76
C SER A 30 -12.81 -11.04 -11.05
N ALA A 31 -14.01 -11.60 -11.16
CA ALA A 31 -14.42 -12.40 -12.32
C ALA A 31 -14.91 -11.57 -13.51
N LEU A 32 -14.70 -10.23 -13.52
CA LEU A 32 -15.21 -9.35 -14.57
C LEU A 32 -14.45 -9.58 -15.89
N PRO A 33 -15.09 -10.15 -16.93
CA PRO A 33 -14.42 -10.42 -18.20
C PRO A 33 -13.96 -9.12 -18.87
N GLY A 34 -12.70 -9.06 -19.31
CA GLY A 34 -12.15 -7.92 -20.06
C GLY A 34 -11.52 -6.81 -19.21
N TYR A 35 -11.49 -6.94 -17.88
CA TYR A 35 -10.74 -6.05 -17.00
C TYR A 35 -9.37 -6.63 -16.64
N PRO A 36 -8.36 -5.78 -16.35
CA PRO A 36 -7.10 -6.22 -15.78
C PRO A 36 -7.35 -7.05 -14.53
N ARG A 37 -6.55 -8.09 -14.36
CA ARG A 37 -6.66 -9.00 -13.22
C ARG A 37 -6.56 -8.22 -11.91
N LEU A 38 -7.56 -8.42 -11.04
CA LEU A 38 -7.72 -7.75 -9.77
C LEU A 38 -8.01 -8.79 -8.68
N LEU A 39 -7.23 -8.77 -7.61
CA LEU A 39 -7.50 -9.55 -6.40
C LEU A 39 -8.03 -8.61 -5.31
N GLY A 40 -9.14 -8.96 -4.67
CA GLY A 40 -9.74 -8.19 -3.59
C GLY A 40 -9.90 -8.99 -2.31
N ALA A 41 -9.79 -8.34 -1.16
CA ALA A 41 -10.18 -8.90 0.13
C ALA A 41 -10.95 -7.85 0.94
N ASP A 42 -12.10 -8.26 1.50
CA ASP A 42 -12.83 -7.47 2.47
C ASP A 42 -12.35 -7.83 3.88
N LEU A 43 -11.63 -6.91 4.51
CA LEU A 43 -11.09 -7.06 5.86
C LEU A 43 -11.70 -6.02 6.81
N GLN A 44 -12.90 -5.49 6.50
CA GLN A 44 -13.50 -4.46 7.34
C GLN A 44 -13.73 -4.93 8.78
N ASP A 45 -14.19 -6.17 8.97
CA ASP A 45 -14.50 -6.71 10.29
C ASP A 45 -13.23 -7.03 11.11
N THR A 46 -12.15 -7.43 10.45
CA THR A 46 -10.91 -7.88 11.13
C THR A 46 -9.87 -6.77 11.27
N SER A 47 -9.72 -5.94 10.24
CA SER A 47 -8.65 -4.95 10.09
C SER A 47 -9.15 -3.56 9.72
N GLY A 48 -10.45 -3.35 9.55
CA GLY A 48 -11.04 -2.02 9.32
C GLY A 48 -10.78 -1.43 7.93
N TYR A 49 -10.44 -2.24 6.93
CA TYR A 49 -10.22 -1.79 5.54
C TYR A 49 -10.57 -2.89 4.53
N THR A 50 -10.78 -2.50 3.27
CA THR A 50 -10.73 -3.43 2.13
C THR A 50 -9.42 -3.22 1.39
N VAL A 51 -8.94 -4.25 0.69
CA VAL A 51 -7.71 -4.17 -0.11
C VAL A 51 -7.95 -4.70 -1.52
N SER A 52 -7.39 -4.02 -2.50
CA SER A 52 -7.38 -4.42 -3.91
C SER A 52 -5.95 -4.48 -4.43
N ILE A 53 -5.62 -5.53 -5.19
CA ILE A 53 -4.28 -5.77 -5.74
C ILE A 53 -4.39 -5.96 -7.24
N TYR A 54 -3.61 -5.20 -8.01
CA TYR A 54 -3.56 -5.29 -9.46
C TYR A 54 -2.17 -4.93 -10.00
N GLY A 55 -1.84 -5.49 -11.16
CA GLY A 55 -0.63 -5.15 -11.90
C GLY A 55 -0.87 -4.09 -12.96
N GLY A 56 0.19 -3.38 -13.34
CA GLY A 56 0.18 -2.40 -14.43
C GLY A 56 1.54 -2.26 -15.10
N SER A 57 1.57 -1.59 -16.24
CA SER A 57 2.78 -1.14 -16.94
C SER A 57 2.76 0.37 -17.10
N ASP A 58 3.91 0.95 -17.46
CA ASP A 58 4.06 2.38 -17.77
C ASP A 58 3.53 3.26 -16.63
N GLY A 59 3.93 2.92 -15.41
CA GLY A 59 3.45 3.59 -14.21
C GLY A 59 4.01 5.00 -14.11
N TYR A 60 3.18 5.95 -13.68
CA TYR A 60 3.60 7.27 -13.26
C TYR A 60 2.96 7.55 -11.90
N PHE A 61 3.80 7.77 -10.89
CA PHE A 61 3.38 8.04 -9.53
C PHE A 61 4.00 9.33 -9.06
N ASP A 62 3.17 10.24 -8.59
CA ASP A 62 3.60 11.45 -7.91
C ASP A 62 2.99 11.55 -6.51
N ALA A 63 3.71 12.25 -5.64
CA ALA A 63 3.25 12.59 -4.31
C ALA A 63 4.07 13.76 -3.76
N GLU A 64 3.52 14.49 -2.80
CA GLU A 64 4.24 15.53 -2.09
C GLU A 64 5.11 14.92 -0.98
N ASP A 65 6.39 15.29 -0.98
CA ASP A 65 7.39 14.94 0.04
C ASP A 65 7.34 15.91 1.25
N ASP A 66 8.17 15.67 2.27
CA ASP A 66 8.21 16.38 3.55
C ASP A 66 8.38 17.89 3.46
N ASP A 67 9.10 18.36 2.45
CA ASP A 67 9.39 19.78 2.21
C ASP A 67 8.40 20.45 1.25
N GLY A 68 7.35 19.74 0.83
CA GLY A 68 6.39 20.21 -0.14
C GLY A 68 6.82 20.04 -1.59
N THR A 69 7.97 19.41 -1.86
CA THR A 69 8.40 19.12 -3.22
C THR A 69 7.62 17.95 -3.81
N GLN A 70 7.46 17.96 -5.13
CA GLN A 70 6.84 16.87 -5.86
C GLN A 70 7.88 15.76 -6.04
N TRP A 71 7.60 14.61 -5.44
CA TRP A 71 8.29 13.35 -5.70
C TRP A 71 7.61 12.65 -6.87
N GLU A 72 8.40 12.11 -7.80
CA GLU A 72 7.94 11.44 -9.00
C GLU A 72 8.67 10.11 -9.18
N TRP A 73 7.95 9.09 -9.66
CA TRP A 73 8.50 7.77 -9.90
C TRP A 73 7.80 7.05 -11.05
N GLU A 74 8.61 6.52 -11.98
CA GLU A 74 8.15 5.88 -13.21
C GLU A 74 8.64 4.43 -13.33
N PRO A 75 7.96 3.45 -12.71
CA PRO A 75 8.30 2.04 -12.89
C PRO A 75 7.67 1.47 -14.18
N ASP A 76 8.50 0.82 -15.02
CA ASP A 76 8.07 0.15 -16.25
C ASP A 76 6.93 -0.85 -16.03
N ARG A 77 7.00 -1.61 -14.92
CA ARG A 77 5.98 -2.55 -14.45
C ARG A 77 5.80 -2.37 -12.96
N HIS A 78 4.58 -2.55 -12.48
CA HIS A 78 4.28 -2.40 -11.07
C HIS A 78 3.13 -3.28 -10.62
N VAL A 79 3.04 -3.49 -9.31
CA VAL A 79 1.85 -3.98 -8.61
C VAL A 79 1.43 -2.96 -7.58
N ASN A 80 0.16 -2.59 -7.62
CA ASN A 80 -0.46 -1.71 -6.63
C ASN A 80 -1.27 -2.53 -5.65
N LEU A 81 -1.13 -2.22 -4.37
CA LEU A 81 -2.03 -2.61 -3.31
C LEU A 81 -2.74 -1.35 -2.82
N VAL A 82 -4.05 -1.31 -3.00
CA VAL A 82 -4.88 -0.16 -2.63
C VAL A 82 -5.75 -0.54 -1.44
N PHE A 83 -5.47 0.08 -0.30
CA PHE A 83 -6.22 -0.08 0.94
C PHE A 83 -7.27 1.02 1.04
N HIS A 84 -8.54 0.65 1.06
CA HIS A 84 -9.65 1.57 1.23
C HIS A 84 -10.19 1.49 2.65
N MET A 85 -10.21 2.63 3.34
CA MET A 85 -10.69 2.77 4.70
C MET A 85 -11.91 3.69 4.75
N PRO A 86 -12.90 3.39 5.61
CA PRO A 86 -13.93 4.36 5.94
C PRO A 86 -13.30 5.61 6.59
N LYS A 87 -13.97 6.77 6.45
CA LYS A 87 -13.53 8.01 7.14
C LYS A 87 -13.58 7.86 8.64
N ASP A 88 -14.60 7.16 9.09
CA ASP A 88 -14.83 6.89 10.47
C ASP A 88 -14.16 5.55 10.77
N ASP A 89 -13.01 5.61 11.45
CA ASP A 89 -12.38 4.44 12.07
C ASP A 89 -12.69 4.49 13.58
N PRO A 90 -13.88 4.05 14.01
CA PRO A 90 -14.26 4.06 15.42
C PRO A 90 -13.35 3.16 16.28
N SER A 91 -12.61 2.26 15.65
CA SER A 91 -11.71 1.33 16.33
C SER A 91 -10.29 1.89 16.52
N GLY A 92 -9.89 2.85 15.68
CA GLY A 92 -8.52 3.37 15.61
C GLY A 92 -7.48 2.36 15.11
N ARG A 93 -7.90 1.20 14.60
CA ARG A 93 -7.03 0.07 14.24
C ARG A 93 -6.72 -0.02 12.75
N SER A 94 -7.49 0.63 11.89
CA SER A 94 -7.35 0.46 10.43
C SER A 94 -5.96 0.82 9.92
N VAL A 95 -5.44 1.96 10.36
CA VAL A 95 -4.12 2.43 9.94
C VAL A 95 -3.00 1.53 10.50
N PRO A 96 -2.93 1.24 11.81
CA PRO A 96 -1.95 0.29 12.32
C PRO A 96 -1.96 -1.08 11.63
N ASP A 97 -3.14 -1.66 11.36
CA ASP A 97 -3.23 -2.98 10.73
C ASP A 97 -2.84 -2.95 9.26
N MET A 98 -3.17 -1.88 8.54
CA MET A 98 -2.67 -1.67 7.17
C MET A 98 -1.16 -1.53 7.14
N VAL A 99 -0.57 -0.76 8.05
CA VAL A 99 0.89 -0.58 8.10
C VAL A 99 1.60 -1.90 8.44
N ARG A 100 1.02 -2.75 9.30
CA ARG A 100 1.51 -4.11 9.54
C ARG A 100 1.42 -4.98 8.29
N ALA A 101 0.38 -4.83 7.47
CA ALA A 101 0.29 -5.52 6.18
C ALA A 101 1.37 -5.04 5.20
N VAL A 102 1.58 -3.73 5.09
CA VAL A 102 2.68 -3.15 4.30
C VAL A 102 4.03 -3.69 4.78
N ALA A 103 4.29 -3.73 6.08
CA ALA A 103 5.52 -4.27 6.64
C ALA A 103 5.74 -5.75 6.29
N ARG A 104 4.70 -6.58 6.35
CA ARG A 104 4.76 -7.99 5.92
C ARG A 104 5.10 -8.11 4.43
N VAL A 105 4.50 -7.28 3.59
CA VAL A 105 4.81 -7.23 2.15
C VAL A 105 6.28 -6.83 1.95
N LEU A 106 6.73 -5.74 2.56
CA LEU A 106 8.11 -5.27 2.41
C LEU A 106 9.14 -6.25 2.97
N ALA A 107 8.84 -6.97 4.05
CA ALA A 107 9.73 -8.01 4.58
C ALA A 107 9.82 -9.25 3.67
N GLY A 108 8.73 -9.59 2.98
CA GLY A 108 8.67 -10.74 2.08
C GLY A 108 9.17 -10.47 0.66
N ARG A 109 9.38 -9.21 0.28
CA ARG A 109 9.60 -8.76 -1.11
C ARG A 109 10.73 -7.72 -1.20
N PRO A 110 11.72 -7.88 -2.10
CA PRO A 110 12.86 -6.96 -2.19
C PRO A 110 12.61 -5.72 -3.07
N GLU A 111 11.50 -5.63 -3.80
CA GLU A 111 11.29 -4.62 -4.84
C GLU A 111 11.27 -3.19 -4.33
N ASP A 112 11.66 -2.23 -5.16
CA ASP A 112 11.45 -0.82 -4.81
C ASP A 112 9.96 -0.54 -4.60
N ALA A 113 9.65 0.34 -3.64
CA ALA A 113 8.29 0.55 -3.20
C ALA A 113 8.01 2.00 -2.79
N ALA A 114 6.75 2.41 -2.89
CA ALA A 114 6.27 3.68 -2.37
C ALA A 114 4.87 3.52 -1.75
N LEU A 115 4.67 4.10 -0.56
CA LEU A 115 3.37 4.20 0.10
C LEU A 115 2.88 5.64 0.03
N VAL A 116 1.72 5.83 -0.61
CA VAL A 116 1.09 7.15 -0.82
C VAL A 116 -0.30 7.17 -0.19
N LEU A 117 -0.60 8.25 0.53
CA LEU A 117 -1.92 8.52 1.11
C LEU A 117 -2.72 9.46 0.21
N ASN A 118 -3.94 9.06 -0.13
CA ASN A 118 -4.93 9.79 -0.93
C ASN A 118 -4.36 10.33 -2.26
N GLY A 119 -3.39 9.64 -2.84
CA GLY A 119 -2.71 10.04 -4.07
C GLY A 119 -1.85 11.30 -3.96
N ASN A 120 -1.68 11.89 -2.77
CA ASN A 120 -1.04 13.20 -2.62
C ASN A 120 0.15 13.19 -1.66
N TRP A 121 0.17 12.29 -0.68
CA TRP A 121 1.10 12.40 0.43
C TRP A 121 2.04 11.20 0.47
N LEU A 122 3.33 11.42 0.23
CA LEU A 122 4.32 10.37 0.34
C LEU A 122 4.53 10.04 1.83
N LEU A 123 4.43 8.76 2.18
CA LEU A 123 4.60 8.30 3.56
C LEU A 123 5.85 7.43 3.73
N LEU A 124 6.15 6.60 2.74
CA LEU A 124 7.27 5.68 2.79
C LEU A 124 7.80 5.44 1.39
N THR A 125 9.12 5.38 1.25
CA THR A 125 9.79 4.85 0.07
C THR A 125 10.73 3.72 0.48
N ARG A 126 10.92 2.76 -0.42
CA ARG A 126 12.04 1.83 -0.40
C ARG A 126 12.70 1.91 -1.76
N ILE A 127 13.90 2.43 -1.84
CA ILE A 127 14.65 2.57 -3.09
C ILE A 127 16.03 1.95 -2.91
N ALA A 128 16.41 1.04 -3.81
CA ALA A 128 17.64 0.27 -3.73
C ALA A 128 17.82 -0.41 -2.36
N GLY A 129 16.72 -0.92 -1.79
CA GLY A 129 16.68 -1.58 -0.48
C GLY A 129 16.75 -0.64 0.74
N ILE A 130 16.84 0.68 0.55
CA ILE A 130 16.84 1.65 1.64
C ILE A 130 15.42 2.11 1.91
N LEU A 131 14.92 1.82 3.11
CA LEU A 131 13.60 2.26 3.56
C LEU A 131 13.70 3.66 4.19
N HIS A 132 12.92 4.60 3.67
CA HIS A 132 12.80 5.96 4.19
C HIS A 132 11.34 6.25 4.55
N ARG A 133 11.14 6.85 5.72
CA ARG A 133 9.81 7.26 6.20
C ARG A 133 9.72 8.77 6.07
N HIS A 134 8.67 9.21 5.39
CA HIS A 134 8.32 10.60 5.23
C HIS A 134 7.22 10.95 6.24
N ARG A 135 7.05 12.23 6.54
CA ARG A 135 5.96 12.80 7.35
C ARG A 135 5.91 12.20 8.75
N HIS A 136 7.00 12.32 9.50
CA HIS A 136 7.15 11.77 10.86
C HIS A 136 5.93 12.01 11.78
N ALA A 137 5.33 13.20 11.75
CA ALA A 137 4.14 13.51 12.55
C ALA A 137 2.94 12.59 12.26
N TRP A 138 2.79 12.08 11.03
CA TRP A 138 1.77 11.10 10.69
C TRP A 138 2.04 9.76 11.39
N TRP A 139 3.28 9.27 11.36
CA TRP A 139 3.68 8.04 12.05
C TRP A 139 3.52 8.14 13.57
N ASP A 140 3.89 9.30 14.14
CA ASP A 140 3.74 9.60 15.56
C ASP A 140 2.27 9.60 15.99
N ASN A 141 1.39 10.20 15.19
CA ASN A 141 -0.04 10.27 15.46
C ASN A 141 -0.69 8.88 15.62
N TYR A 142 -0.19 7.88 14.90
CA TYR A 142 -0.70 6.50 14.98
C TYR A 142 0.12 5.60 15.90
N GLY A 143 1.24 6.07 16.46
CA GLY A 143 2.08 5.28 17.38
C GLY A 143 2.71 4.04 16.74
N ILE A 144 3.08 4.12 15.46
CA ILE A 144 3.51 2.99 14.61
C ILE A 144 4.98 3.08 14.17
N ASN A 145 5.78 3.86 14.88
CA ASN A 145 7.18 4.14 14.53
C ASN A 145 8.08 2.90 14.49
N ASP A 146 7.73 1.86 15.25
CA ASP A 146 8.58 0.70 15.48
C ASP A 146 8.30 -0.46 14.51
N ILE A 147 7.33 -0.31 13.58
CA ILE A 147 6.88 -1.41 12.71
C ILE A 147 7.94 -1.82 11.66
N PHE A 148 8.79 -0.88 11.22
CA PHE A 148 9.81 -1.10 10.18
C PHE A 148 11.25 -1.13 10.73
N LEU A 149 11.42 -1.36 12.04
CA LEU A 149 12.72 -1.48 12.70
C LEU A 149 13.36 -2.86 12.52
#